data_AF-A0AAV8YGU5-F1
#
_entry.id   AF-A0AAV8YGU5-F1
#
_cell.length_a   1.000
_cell.length_b   1.000
_cell.length_c   1.000
_cell.angle_alpha   90.00
_cell.angle_beta   90.00
_cell.angle_gamma   90.00
#
_symmetry.space_group_name_H-M   'P 1'
#
loop_
_entity.id
_entity.type
_entity.pdbx_description
1 polymer ?
#
loop_
_entity_poly.entity_id
_entity_poly.type
_entity_poly.pdbx_seq_one_letter_code
_entity_poly.pdbx_strand_id
1 'polypeptide(L)'
;MASQEEDNKLECISNVNKEQERYFLNVYKNKVESLVDVWKSVGELNLSHFDIRHVIQIMDWAKLHALNIVLTAEWNAFKATHQARLLQEIEKAQNELLKLNSGFATRCKKLADVVKKSMGRYKIEFFCVETAYVISVRLKKLCESQCEDLALNLVTAFMNCNKMSKTQNFSLNATETQMWFIFDIFIALLYKFQEKQKIVVLLKELTFEEGLQLVKRFAKKRVKISKIWKNCHRVAVLATQMYISQAVVKYTDDLKEVLKSYIEVYISLCNTENLLQDFTTSIRRISNLADAAGLYVFCDVIEKKAGTILKPFCNRNVHQSFNN
;
A
#
# COMPACT_ATOMS: atom_id res chain seq x y z
N MET A 1 -18.29 2.97 -10.74
CA MET A 1 -19.14 3.42 -9.61
C MET A 1 -19.12 2.44 -8.44
N ALA A 2 -19.05 1.12 -8.68
CA ALA A 2 -18.95 0.10 -7.62
C ALA A 2 -17.78 0.27 -6.62
N SER A 3 -16.61 0.76 -7.04
CA SER A 3 -15.45 0.89 -6.12
C SER A 3 -15.59 2.00 -5.08
N GLN A 4 -16.31 3.08 -5.39
CA GLN A 4 -16.52 4.19 -4.45
C GLN A 4 -17.49 3.80 -3.33
N GLU A 5 -18.46 2.96 -3.65
CA GLU A 5 -19.49 2.51 -2.70
C GLU A 5 -18.92 1.48 -1.72
N GLU A 6 -18.00 0.63 -2.17
CA GLU A 6 -17.24 -0.27 -1.30
C GLU A 6 -16.24 0.47 -0.41
N ASP A 7 -15.52 1.46 -0.95
CA ASP A 7 -14.63 2.35 -0.17
C ASP A 7 -15.42 3.10 0.92
N ASN A 8 -16.64 3.57 0.61
CA ASN A 8 -17.52 4.24 1.56
C ASN A 8 -18.15 3.28 2.59
N LYS A 9 -18.50 2.05 2.22
CA LYS A 9 -19.01 1.02 3.14
C LYS A 9 -17.96 0.59 4.16
N LEU A 10 -16.70 0.50 3.72
CA LEU A 10 -15.53 0.31 4.57
C LEU A 10 -15.33 1.47 5.58
N GLU A 11 -15.74 2.69 5.22
CA GLU A 11 -15.62 3.88 6.08
C GLU A 11 -16.66 3.95 7.21
N CYS A 12 -17.92 3.57 6.97
CA CYS A 12 -18.99 3.67 7.98
C CYS A 12 -18.79 2.77 9.21
N ILE A 13 -18.26 1.57 9.03
CA ILE A 13 -18.02 0.61 10.11
C ILE A 13 -16.84 1.05 11.02
N SER A 14 -15.96 1.92 10.52
CA SER A 14 -14.76 2.38 11.24
C SER A 14 -15.05 3.36 12.38
N ASN A 15 -16.16 4.09 12.33
CA ASN A 15 -16.44 5.13 13.32
C ASN A 15 -16.92 4.56 14.67
N VAL A 16 -17.56 3.39 14.66
CA VAL A 16 -18.02 2.71 15.88
C VAL A 16 -16.84 2.18 16.71
N ASN A 17 -15.70 1.84 16.08
CA ASN A 17 -14.53 1.27 16.74
C ASN A 17 -13.48 2.30 17.23
N LYS A 18 -13.59 3.58 16.82
CA LYS A 18 -12.58 4.62 17.14
C LYS A 18 -12.60 5.07 18.61
N GLU A 19 -13.76 5.06 19.27
CA GLU A 19 -13.88 5.44 20.68
C GLU A 19 -13.39 4.33 21.62
N GLN A 20 -13.69 3.06 21.29
CA GLN A 20 -13.22 1.91 22.05
C GLN A 20 -11.70 1.70 21.92
N GLU A 21 -11.11 1.92 20.73
CA GLU A 21 -9.65 1.81 20.54
C GLU A 21 -8.87 2.99 21.14
N ARG A 22 -9.39 4.23 21.12
CA ARG A 22 -8.75 5.38 21.78
C ARG A 22 -8.67 5.20 23.29
N TYR A 23 -9.67 4.55 23.88
CA TYR A 23 -9.65 4.21 25.29
C TYR A 23 -8.58 3.13 25.60
N PHE A 24 -8.44 2.12 24.75
CA PHE A 24 -7.47 1.03 24.97
C PHE A 24 -6.00 1.42 24.72
N LEU A 25 -5.71 2.24 23.69
CA LEU A 25 -4.34 2.54 23.27
C LEU A 25 -3.66 3.67 24.07
N ASN A 26 -4.43 4.59 24.67
CA ASN A 26 -3.85 5.70 25.46
C ASN A 26 -3.62 5.35 26.94
N VAL A 27 -4.22 4.26 27.44
CA VAL A 27 -4.13 3.90 28.87
C VAL A 27 -2.88 3.08 29.20
N TYR A 28 -2.31 2.35 28.24
CA TYR A 28 -1.19 1.45 28.51
C TYR A 28 0.16 2.02 28.05
N LYS A 29 0.97 2.43 29.03
CA LYS A 29 2.38 2.85 28.84
C LYS A 29 3.29 1.81 28.18
N ASN A 30 2.87 0.54 28.08
CA ASN A 30 3.66 -0.54 27.49
C ASN A 30 2.78 -1.49 26.65
N LYS A 31 2.76 -1.29 25.32
CA LYS A 31 1.92 -2.02 24.35
C LYS A 31 2.06 -3.55 24.42
N VAL A 32 3.25 -4.01 24.79
CA VAL A 32 3.55 -5.45 24.87
C VAL A 32 3.00 -6.06 26.17
N GLU A 33 2.88 -5.28 27.25
CA GLU A 33 2.19 -5.75 28.47
C GLU A 33 0.69 -5.86 28.24
N SER A 34 0.09 -4.87 27.57
CA SER A 34 -1.31 -4.96 27.17
C SER A 34 -1.59 -6.20 26.34
N LEU A 35 -0.66 -6.55 25.45
CA LEU A 35 -0.78 -7.76 24.65
C LEU A 35 -0.79 -9.02 25.54
N VAL A 36 0.10 -9.08 26.53
CA VAL A 36 0.12 -10.18 27.50
C VAL A 36 -1.20 -10.25 28.27
N ASP A 37 -1.71 -9.10 28.74
CA ASP A 37 -2.97 -9.02 29.47
C ASP A 37 -4.17 -9.45 28.62
N VAL A 38 -4.17 -9.11 27.33
CA VAL A 38 -5.18 -9.57 26.38
C VAL A 38 -5.17 -11.09 26.27
N TRP A 39 -3.99 -11.71 26.08
CA TRP A 39 -3.89 -13.17 25.95
C TRP A 39 -4.24 -13.91 27.24
N LYS A 40 -3.86 -13.33 28.38
CA LYS A 40 -4.31 -13.79 29.69
C LYS A 40 -5.84 -13.75 29.78
N SER A 41 -6.44 -12.62 29.43
CA SER A 41 -7.90 -12.44 29.44
C SER A 41 -8.60 -13.47 28.55
N VAL A 42 -8.07 -13.74 27.35
CA VAL A 42 -8.60 -14.76 26.44
C VAL A 42 -8.56 -16.16 27.08
N GLY A 43 -7.49 -16.48 27.82
CA GLY A 43 -7.39 -17.73 28.57
C GLY A 43 -8.29 -17.81 29.80
N GLU A 44 -8.77 -16.67 30.32
CA GLU A 44 -9.67 -16.62 31.47
C GLU A 44 -11.15 -16.48 31.07
N LEU A 45 -11.45 -16.32 29.78
CA LEU A 45 -12.83 -16.21 29.30
C LEU A 45 -13.62 -17.46 29.67
N ASN A 46 -14.80 -17.26 30.27
CA ASN A 46 -15.76 -18.35 30.43
C ASN A 46 -16.45 -18.64 29.09
N LEU A 47 -15.75 -19.43 28.29
CA LEU A 47 -16.08 -19.82 26.93
C LEU A 47 -17.45 -20.52 26.76
N SER A 48 -18.04 -21.02 27.86
CA SER A 48 -19.36 -21.67 27.85
C SER A 48 -20.53 -20.71 27.59
N HIS A 49 -20.32 -19.39 27.78
CA HIS A 49 -21.36 -18.37 27.61
C HIS A 49 -21.35 -17.67 26.24
N PHE A 50 -20.41 -18.01 25.34
CA PHE A 50 -20.23 -17.32 24.07
C PHE A 50 -20.54 -18.23 22.87
N ASP A 51 -21.23 -17.68 21.87
CA ASP A 51 -21.31 -18.33 20.54
C ASP A 51 -19.89 -18.50 19.98
N ILE A 52 -19.61 -19.66 19.39
CA ILE A 52 -18.33 -19.97 18.75
C ILE A 52 -17.91 -18.88 17.74
N ARG A 53 -18.86 -18.23 17.07
CA ARG A 53 -18.56 -17.11 16.16
C ARG A 53 -17.96 -15.90 16.88
N HIS A 54 -18.43 -15.57 18.08
CA HIS A 54 -17.87 -14.49 18.89
C HIS A 54 -16.48 -14.86 19.41
N VAL A 55 -16.27 -16.11 19.82
CA VAL A 55 -14.95 -16.60 20.23
C VAL A 55 -13.95 -16.52 19.07
N ILE A 56 -14.36 -16.87 17.85
CA ILE A 56 -13.55 -16.73 16.64
C ILE A 56 -13.15 -15.26 16.44
N GLN A 57 -14.08 -14.31 16.57
CA GLN A 57 -13.79 -12.89 16.41
C GLN A 57 -12.80 -12.35 17.44
N ILE A 58 -12.97 -12.71 18.72
CA ILE A 58 -12.04 -12.32 19.79
C ILE A 58 -10.65 -12.88 19.53
N MET A 59 -10.57 -14.16 19.13
CA MET A 59 -9.30 -14.83 18.85
C MET A 59 -8.61 -14.23 17.61
N ASP A 60 -9.37 -13.96 16.54
CA ASP A 60 -8.84 -13.31 15.34
C ASP A 60 -8.33 -11.89 15.66
N TRP A 61 -9.03 -11.15 16.54
CA TRP A 61 -8.61 -9.84 17.04
C TRP A 61 -7.33 -9.91 17.89
N ALA A 62 -7.26 -10.81 18.88
CA ALA A 62 -6.09 -10.98 19.74
C ALA A 62 -4.86 -11.44 18.96
N LYS A 63 -5.04 -12.38 18.03
CA LYS A 63 -4.00 -12.84 17.09
C LYS A 63 -3.49 -11.71 16.22
N LEU A 64 -4.40 -10.89 15.68
CA LEU A 64 -4.06 -9.71 14.90
C LEU A 64 -3.13 -8.78 15.69
N HIS A 65 -3.50 -8.38 16.90
CA HIS A 65 -2.69 -7.44 17.70
C HIS A 65 -1.35 -8.05 18.14
N ALA A 66 -1.33 -9.34 18.42
CA ALA A 66 -0.08 -10.05 18.69
C ALA A 66 0.89 -9.95 17.52
N LEU A 67 0.40 -10.22 16.32
CA LEU A 67 1.21 -10.20 15.11
C LEU A 67 1.65 -8.79 14.74
N ASN A 68 0.80 -7.79 14.94
CA ASN A 68 1.15 -6.38 14.74
C ASN A 68 2.29 -5.89 15.64
N ILE A 69 2.53 -6.53 16.78
CA ILE A 69 3.63 -6.19 17.68
C ILE A 69 4.84 -7.06 17.35
N VAL A 70 4.66 -8.38 17.28
CA VAL A 70 5.73 -9.38 17.15
C VAL A 70 6.42 -9.34 15.79
N LEU A 71 5.73 -8.90 14.74
CA LEU A 71 6.30 -8.78 13.39
C LEU A 71 7.04 -7.44 13.15
N THR A 72 7.11 -6.56 14.15
CA THR A 72 7.82 -5.28 14.04
C THR A 72 9.30 -5.44 14.37
N ALA A 73 10.13 -4.50 13.91
CA ALA A 73 11.53 -4.43 14.32
C ALA A 73 11.67 -4.14 15.83
N GLU A 74 10.71 -3.41 16.41
CA GLU A 74 10.65 -3.08 17.83
C GLU A 74 10.52 -4.33 18.71
N TRP A 75 9.88 -5.41 18.23
CA TRP A 75 9.78 -6.66 18.97
C TRP A 75 11.15 -7.18 19.39
N ASN A 76 12.20 -7.01 18.59
CA ASN A 76 13.55 -7.46 18.95
C ASN A 76 14.08 -6.80 20.23
N ALA A 77 13.66 -5.55 20.52
CA ALA A 77 14.04 -4.85 21.75
C ALA A 77 13.26 -5.38 22.98
N PHE A 78 12.02 -5.84 22.79
CA PHE A 78 11.17 -6.36 23.87
C PHE A 78 11.25 -7.89 24.04
N LYS A 79 11.77 -8.59 23.03
CA LYS A 79 11.75 -10.05 22.93
C LYS A 79 12.43 -10.70 24.14
N ALA A 80 13.60 -10.22 24.53
CA ALA A 80 14.34 -10.76 25.67
C ALA A 80 13.53 -10.73 26.97
N THR A 81 12.72 -9.68 27.16
CA THR A 81 11.99 -9.43 28.41
C THR A 81 10.60 -10.06 28.41
N HIS A 82 9.92 -10.15 27.26
CA HIS A 82 8.47 -10.42 27.22
C HIS A 82 8.08 -11.67 26.43
N GLN A 83 9.00 -12.27 25.66
CA GLN A 83 8.71 -13.45 24.85
C GLN A 83 8.17 -14.63 25.67
N ALA A 84 8.85 -14.97 26.77
CA ALA A 84 8.46 -16.12 27.59
C ALA A 84 7.06 -15.94 28.19
N ARG A 85 6.77 -14.74 28.72
CA ARG A 85 5.47 -14.40 29.31
C ARG A 85 4.35 -14.43 28.26
N LEU A 86 4.57 -13.84 27.09
CA LEU A 86 3.59 -13.87 26.00
C LEU A 86 3.31 -15.29 25.51
N LEU A 87 4.35 -16.12 25.38
CA LEU A 87 4.18 -17.52 24.98
C LEU A 87 3.37 -18.32 26.00
N GLN A 88 3.64 -18.11 27.28
CA GLN A 88 2.91 -18.77 28.36
C GLN A 88 1.42 -18.44 28.31
N GLU A 89 1.06 -17.17 28.11
CA GLU A 89 -0.36 -16.77 28.04
C GLU A 89 -1.05 -17.27 26.75
N ILE A 90 -0.33 -17.31 25.61
CA ILE A 90 -0.86 -17.93 24.37
C ILE A 90 -1.10 -19.44 24.56
N GLU A 91 -0.18 -20.15 25.23
CA GLU A 91 -0.31 -21.59 25.49
C GLU A 91 -1.46 -21.89 26.47
N LYS A 92 -1.66 -21.05 27.51
CA LYS A 92 -2.83 -21.14 28.38
C LYS A 92 -4.14 -20.92 27.63
N ALA A 93 -4.22 -19.83 26.86
CA ALA A 93 -5.39 -19.54 26.03
C ALA A 93 -5.69 -20.67 25.03
N GLN A 94 -4.66 -21.26 24.44
CA GLN A 94 -4.81 -22.42 23.57
C GLN A 94 -5.50 -23.59 24.28
N ASN A 95 -5.05 -23.95 25.48
CA ASN A 95 -5.58 -25.09 26.22
C ASN A 95 -7.07 -24.92 26.55
N GLU A 96 -7.50 -23.70 26.85
CA GLU A 96 -8.91 -23.39 27.08
C GLU A 96 -9.73 -23.39 25.79
N LEU A 97 -9.22 -22.74 24.73
CA LEU A 97 -9.90 -22.69 23.44
C LEU A 97 -10.02 -24.07 22.76
N LEU A 98 -9.07 -24.97 23.01
CA LEU A 98 -9.06 -26.35 22.47
C LEU A 98 -10.26 -27.15 22.99
N LYS A 99 -10.77 -26.84 24.19
CA LYS A 99 -11.98 -27.45 24.75
C LYS A 99 -13.24 -27.12 23.94
N LEU A 100 -13.26 -25.98 23.25
CA LEU A 100 -14.37 -25.59 22.37
C LEU A 100 -14.23 -26.14 20.95
N ASN A 101 -13.04 -26.00 20.35
CA ASN A 101 -12.81 -26.37 18.97
C ASN A 101 -11.32 -26.67 18.73
N SER A 102 -11.05 -27.85 18.20
CA SER A 102 -9.68 -28.31 17.90
C SER A 102 -8.95 -27.42 16.88
N GLY A 103 -9.66 -26.70 16.04
CA GLY A 103 -9.11 -25.74 15.08
C GLY A 103 -8.38 -24.55 15.73
N PHE A 104 -8.73 -24.16 16.96
CA PHE A 104 -8.03 -23.10 17.68
C PHE A 104 -6.61 -23.51 18.10
N ALA A 105 -6.38 -24.80 18.35
CA ALA A 105 -5.06 -25.33 18.70
C ALA A 105 -4.02 -24.98 17.63
N THR A 106 -4.38 -25.23 16.37
CA THR A 106 -3.53 -24.93 15.21
C THR A 106 -3.30 -23.43 15.08
N ARG A 107 -4.31 -22.58 15.33
CA ARG A 107 -4.17 -21.13 15.24
C ARG A 107 -3.22 -20.57 16.31
N CYS A 108 -3.35 -21.00 17.56
CA CYS A 108 -2.49 -20.56 18.66
C CYS A 108 -1.06 -21.08 18.52
N LYS A 109 -0.89 -22.36 18.10
CA LYS A 109 0.43 -22.93 17.82
C LYS A 109 1.19 -22.15 16.75
N LYS A 110 0.52 -21.75 15.67
CA LYS A 110 1.12 -20.91 14.63
C LYS A 110 1.55 -19.54 15.16
N LEU A 111 0.74 -18.92 16.02
CA LEU A 111 1.12 -17.66 16.64
C LEU A 111 2.33 -17.82 17.58
N ALA A 112 2.33 -18.85 18.42
CA ALA A 112 3.44 -19.15 19.31
C ALA A 112 4.74 -19.39 18.53
N ASP A 113 4.68 -20.06 17.38
CA ASP A 113 5.82 -20.24 16.50
C ASP A 113 6.37 -18.92 15.95
N VAL A 114 5.49 -17.97 15.59
CA VAL A 114 5.88 -16.62 15.15
C VAL A 114 6.54 -15.84 16.29
N VAL A 115 6.04 -15.97 17.52
CA VAL A 115 6.63 -15.34 18.72
C VAL A 115 8.02 -15.94 19.02
N LYS A 116 8.20 -17.27 18.82
CA LYS A 116 9.46 -17.99 19.05
C LYS A 116 10.56 -17.60 18.04
N LYS A 117 10.25 -17.60 16.74
CA LYS A 117 11.26 -17.53 15.68
C LYS A 117 11.45 -16.13 15.07
N SER A 118 12.69 -15.80 14.71
CA SER A 118 13.00 -14.63 13.88
C SER A 118 12.63 -14.89 12.41
N MET A 119 11.48 -14.34 11.99
CA MET A 119 11.20 -13.72 10.68
C MET A 119 11.48 -14.46 9.33
N GLY A 120 11.68 -15.78 9.30
CA GLY A 120 11.90 -16.53 8.05
C GLY A 120 10.63 -17.09 7.38
N ARG A 121 10.14 -18.25 7.85
CA ARG A 121 9.13 -19.07 7.14
C ARG A 121 7.65 -18.72 7.44
N TYR A 122 7.36 -18.11 8.58
CA TYR A 122 5.97 -17.90 9.04
C TYR A 122 5.29 -16.62 8.51
N LYS A 123 6.05 -15.73 7.83
CA LYS A 123 5.47 -14.57 7.13
C LYS A 123 4.47 -15.01 6.05
N ILE A 124 4.74 -16.14 5.39
CA ILE A 124 3.94 -16.65 4.27
C ILE A 124 2.60 -17.20 4.75
N GLU A 125 2.60 -18.07 5.77
CA GLU A 125 1.37 -18.65 6.31
C GLU A 125 0.43 -17.62 6.95
N PHE A 126 0.97 -16.52 7.47
CA PHE A 126 0.19 -15.40 7.98
C PHE A 126 -0.69 -14.77 6.90
N PHE A 127 -0.12 -14.45 5.73
CA PHE A 127 -0.86 -13.85 4.62
C PHE A 127 -1.76 -14.84 3.86
N CYS A 128 -1.49 -16.16 3.96
CA CYS A 128 -2.40 -17.17 3.41
C CYS A 128 -3.70 -17.30 4.22
N VAL A 129 -3.67 -16.96 5.52
CA VAL A 129 -4.83 -17.06 6.43
C VAL A 129 -5.55 -15.71 6.58
N GLU A 130 -4.82 -14.61 6.47
CA GLU A 130 -5.38 -13.27 6.58
C GLU A 130 -5.88 -12.76 5.22
N THR A 131 -7.12 -12.25 5.15
CA THR A 131 -7.64 -11.66 3.92
C THR A 131 -6.90 -10.35 3.61
N ALA A 132 -6.62 -10.08 2.34
CA ALA A 132 -6.03 -8.80 1.93
C ALA A 132 -6.90 -7.59 2.31
N TYR A 133 -8.18 -7.81 2.57
CA TYR A 133 -9.07 -6.87 3.25
C TYR A 133 -8.52 -6.41 4.61
N VAL A 134 -8.16 -7.34 5.51
CA VAL A 134 -7.64 -7.00 6.85
C VAL A 134 -6.30 -6.28 6.73
N ILE A 135 -5.44 -6.71 5.81
CA ILE A 135 -4.17 -6.01 5.50
C ILE A 135 -4.43 -4.57 5.05
N SER A 136 -5.40 -4.37 4.15
CA SER A 136 -5.77 -3.04 3.65
C SER A 136 -6.25 -2.12 4.80
N VAL A 137 -7.09 -2.63 5.70
CA VAL A 137 -7.56 -1.91 6.88
C VAL A 137 -6.41 -1.53 7.81
N ARG A 138 -5.47 -2.46 8.07
CA ARG A 138 -4.30 -2.20 8.92
C ARG A 138 -3.37 -1.15 8.31
N LEU A 139 -3.07 -1.26 7.03
CA LEU A 139 -2.24 -0.27 6.34
C LEU A 139 -2.86 1.13 6.44
N LYS A 140 -4.18 1.25 6.27
CA LYS A 140 -4.90 2.50 6.46
C LYS A 140 -4.72 3.04 7.88
N LYS A 141 -4.97 2.21 8.91
CA LYS A 141 -4.81 2.61 10.32
C LYS A 141 -3.38 3.02 10.66
N LEU A 142 -2.39 2.25 10.24
CA LEU A 142 -0.98 2.56 10.49
C LEU A 142 -0.60 3.91 9.86
N CYS A 143 -1.07 4.19 8.65
CA CYS A 143 -0.80 5.46 7.98
C CYS A 143 -1.56 6.64 8.60
N GLU A 144 -2.76 6.43 9.15
CA GLU A 144 -3.53 7.45 9.86
C GLU A 144 -2.91 7.79 11.24
N SER A 145 -2.34 6.78 11.91
CA SER A 145 -1.70 6.89 13.22
C SER A 145 -0.24 7.36 13.18
N GLN A 146 0.28 7.78 12.02
CA GLN A 146 1.68 8.21 11.83
C GLN A 146 2.71 7.10 12.09
N CYS A 147 2.33 5.83 11.88
CA CYS A 147 3.20 4.66 11.95
C CYS A 147 3.57 4.19 10.54
N GLU A 148 3.99 5.11 9.66
CA GLU A 148 4.22 4.79 8.25
C GLU A 148 5.41 3.86 8.00
N ASP A 149 6.37 3.79 8.93
CA ASP A 149 7.47 2.84 8.93
C ASP A 149 6.98 1.39 9.14
N LEU A 150 6.06 1.20 10.09
CA LEU A 150 5.39 -0.08 10.32
C LEU A 150 4.49 -0.44 9.14
N ALA A 151 3.79 0.54 8.56
CA ALA A 151 3.01 0.34 7.34
C ALA A 151 3.90 -0.13 6.18
N LEU A 152 5.08 0.48 6.03
CA LEU A 152 6.05 0.12 4.99
C LEU A 152 6.57 -1.31 5.18
N ASN A 153 6.88 -1.70 6.42
CA ASN A 153 7.29 -3.07 6.74
C ASN A 153 6.20 -4.10 6.40
N LEU A 154 4.95 -3.80 6.79
CA LEU A 154 3.80 -4.68 6.53
C LEU A 154 3.56 -4.87 5.04
N VAL A 155 3.48 -3.77 4.28
CA VAL A 155 3.25 -3.86 2.84
C VAL A 155 4.41 -4.53 2.11
N THR A 156 5.66 -4.28 2.53
CA THR A 156 6.84 -4.94 1.94
C THR A 156 6.76 -6.45 2.16
N ALA A 157 6.40 -6.89 3.37
CA ALA A 157 6.23 -8.30 3.68
C ALA A 157 5.10 -8.94 2.85
N PHE A 158 3.97 -8.24 2.70
CA PHE A 158 2.85 -8.70 1.88
C PHE A 158 3.24 -8.83 0.41
N MET A 159 3.91 -7.82 -0.16
CA MET A 159 4.33 -7.82 -1.57
C MET A 159 5.35 -8.93 -1.85
N ASN A 160 6.28 -9.19 -0.92
CA ASN A 160 7.19 -10.33 -1.03
C ASN A 160 6.43 -11.65 -1.00
N CYS A 161 5.43 -11.79 -0.13
CA CYS A 161 4.59 -12.98 -0.08
C CYS A 161 3.80 -13.18 -1.39
N ASN A 162 3.27 -12.11 -1.98
CA ASN A 162 2.61 -12.16 -3.29
C ASN A 162 3.56 -12.55 -4.43
N LYS A 163 4.82 -12.08 -4.40
CA LYS A 163 5.82 -12.57 -5.38
C LYS A 163 6.06 -14.06 -5.20
N MET A 164 6.23 -14.52 -3.96
CA MET A 164 6.41 -15.94 -3.66
C MET A 164 5.20 -16.79 -4.02
N SER A 165 3.98 -16.28 -3.89
CA SER A 165 2.75 -17.01 -4.21
C SER A 165 2.69 -17.36 -5.70
N LYS A 166 3.15 -16.45 -6.55
CA LYS A 166 3.30 -16.67 -8.00
C LYS A 166 4.41 -17.68 -8.33
N THR A 167 5.53 -17.65 -7.62
CA THR A 167 6.66 -18.57 -7.87
C THR A 167 6.42 -19.97 -7.30
N GLN A 168 5.71 -20.08 -6.18
CA GLN A 168 5.48 -21.32 -5.43
C GLN A 168 4.05 -21.86 -5.60
N ASN A 169 3.27 -21.29 -6.52
CA ASN A 169 1.92 -21.73 -6.90
C ASN A 169 0.95 -21.93 -5.72
N PHE A 170 0.94 -20.99 -4.78
CA PHE A 170 -0.10 -20.92 -3.75
C PHE A 170 -0.96 -19.67 -3.93
N SER A 171 -2.21 -19.72 -3.44
CA SER A 171 -3.14 -18.59 -3.55
C SER A 171 -3.12 -17.73 -2.29
N LEU A 172 -3.13 -16.41 -2.47
CA LEU A 172 -3.43 -15.46 -1.42
C LEU A 172 -4.94 -15.20 -1.40
N ASN A 173 -5.51 -15.03 -0.20
CA ASN A 173 -6.91 -14.66 -0.07
C ASN A 173 -7.10 -13.15 -0.32
N ALA A 174 -6.97 -12.75 -1.58
CA ALA A 174 -6.96 -11.37 -2.02
C ALA A 174 -7.70 -11.20 -3.35
N THR A 175 -8.57 -10.20 -3.44
CA THR A 175 -9.10 -9.78 -4.75
C THR A 175 -8.09 -8.93 -5.49
N GLU A 176 -8.19 -8.85 -6.82
CA GLU A 176 -7.31 -8.01 -7.63
C GLU A 176 -7.35 -6.54 -7.18
N THR A 177 -8.54 -6.01 -6.86
CA THR A 177 -8.71 -4.66 -6.34
C THR A 177 -7.94 -4.43 -5.03
N GLN A 178 -7.96 -5.41 -4.12
CA GLN A 178 -7.21 -5.32 -2.87
C GLN A 178 -5.70 -5.34 -3.11
N MET A 179 -5.24 -6.16 -4.06
CA MET A 179 -3.84 -6.21 -4.46
C MET A 179 -3.38 -4.85 -5.01
N TRP A 180 -4.17 -4.23 -5.89
CA TRP A 180 -3.87 -2.92 -6.42
C TRP A 180 -3.89 -1.83 -5.35
N PHE A 181 -4.83 -1.89 -4.41
CA PHE A 181 -4.88 -0.94 -3.29
C PHE A 181 -3.62 -1.04 -2.41
N ILE A 182 -3.22 -2.26 -2.04
CA ILE A 182 -2.02 -2.49 -1.24
C ILE A 182 -0.76 -2.05 -2.00
N PHE A 183 -0.70 -2.31 -3.31
CA PHE A 183 0.39 -1.84 -4.16
C PHE A 183 0.45 -0.30 -4.26
N ASP A 184 -0.69 0.37 -4.41
CA ASP A 184 -0.75 1.84 -4.41
C ASP A 184 -0.24 2.42 -3.07
N ILE A 185 -0.59 1.80 -1.93
CA ILE A 185 -0.04 2.17 -0.62
C ILE A 185 1.48 1.99 -0.60
N PHE A 186 1.98 0.89 -1.14
CA PHE A 186 3.42 0.62 -1.17
C PHE A 186 4.19 1.73 -1.89
N ILE A 187 3.75 2.10 -3.09
CA ILE A 187 4.38 3.16 -3.89
C ILE A 187 4.30 4.51 -3.17
N ALA A 188 3.16 4.83 -2.55
CA ALA A 188 2.99 6.07 -1.79
C ALA A 188 3.96 6.16 -0.59
N LEU A 189 4.12 5.07 0.15
CA LEU A 189 5.06 4.98 1.27
C LEU A 189 6.51 5.09 0.80
N LEU A 190 6.92 4.31 -0.21
CA LEU A 190 8.27 4.42 -0.78
C LEU A 190 8.59 5.84 -1.24
N TYR A 191 7.62 6.54 -1.84
CA TYR A 191 7.82 7.94 -2.24
C TYR A 191 8.01 8.85 -1.02
N LYS A 192 7.22 8.66 0.04
CA LYS A 192 7.36 9.41 1.30
C LYS A 192 8.75 9.20 1.92
N PHE A 193 9.27 7.97 1.90
CA PHE A 193 10.59 7.61 2.41
C PHE A 193 11.74 7.87 1.41
N GLN A 194 11.49 8.57 0.30
CA GLN A 194 12.49 8.93 -0.72
C GLN A 194 13.18 7.73 -1.40
N GLU A 195 12.54 6.57 -1.41
CA GLU A 195 13.02 5.32 -1.99
C GLU A 195 12.73 5.24 -3.51
N LYS A 196 13.08 6.30 -4.24
CA LYS A 196 12.71 6.47 -5.67
C LYS A 196 13.21 5.32 -6.56
N GLN A 197 14.38 4.76 -6.27
CA GLN A 197 14.92 3.64 -7.06
C GLN A 197 14.06 2.39 -6.94
N LYS A 198 13.55 2.07 -5.74
CA LYS A 198 12.64 0.95 -5.53
C LYS A 198 11.32 1.16 -6.29
N ILE A 199 10.80 2.38 -6.32
CA ILE A 199 9.62 2.72 -7.12
C ILE A 199 9.87 2.44 -8.60
N VAL A 200 10.99 2.91 -9.16
CA VAL A 200 11.32 2.70 -10.58
C VAL A 200 11.42 1.20 -10.90
N VAL A 201 12.03 0.40 -10.02
CA VAL A 201 12.09 -1.06 -10.18
C VAL A 201 10.68 -1.67 -10.22
N LEU A 202 9.81 -1.31 -9.27
CA LEU A 202 8.44 -1.83 -9.22
C LEU A 202 7.60 -1.42 -10.42
N LEU A 203 7.74 -0.17 -10.90
CA LEU A 203 7.00 0.29 -12.07
C LEU A 203 7.48 -0.41 -13.36
N LYS A 204 8.76 -0.78 -13.45
CA LYS A 204 9.28 -1.56 -14.59
C LYS A 204 8.76 -2.99 -14.65
N GLU A 205 8.24 -3.53 -13.54
CA GLU A 205 7.63 -4.87 -13.51
C GLU A 205 6.20 -4.88 -14.09
N LEU A 206 5.58 -3.71 -14.27
CA LEU A 206 4.22 -3.57 -14.81
C LEU A 206 4.23 -3.47 -16.34
N THR A 207 3.16 -3.94 -16.97
CA THR A 207 2.89 -3.62 -18.38
C THR A 207 2.57 -2.13 -18.57
N PHE A 208 2.59 -1.65 -19.82
CA PHE A 208 2.19 -0.28 -20.11
C PHE A 208 0.74 0.00 -19.72
N GLU A 209 -0.17 -0.97 -19.88
CA GLU A 209 -1.58 -0.86 -19.50
C GLU A 209 -1.74 -0.80 -17.97
N GLU A 210 -1.06 -1.69 -17.24
CA GLU A 210 -1.06 -1.70 -15.77
C GLU A 210 -0.50 -0.40 -15.20
N GLY A 211 0.60 0.10 -15.78
CA GLY A 211 1.18 1.40 -15.46
C GLY A 211 0.19 2.54 -15.70
N LEU A 212 -0.58 2.50 -16.79
CA LEU A 212 -1.53 3.55 -17.13
C LEU A 212 -2.70 3.55 -16.14
N GLN A 213 -3.16 2.36 -15.75
CA GLN A 213 -4.16 2.21 -14.69
C GLN A 213 -3.64 2.75 -13.36
N LEU A 214 -2.39 2.46 -12.98
CA LEU A 214 -1.77 3.01 -11.78
C LEU A 214 -1.76 4.54 -11.81
N VAL A 215 -1.28 5.15 -12.89
CA VAL A 215 -1.27 6.62 -13.03
C VAL A 215 -2.68 7.18 -12.88
N LYS A 216 -3.67 6.58 -13.56
CA LYS A 216 -5.08 7.00 -13.47
C LYS A 216 -5.64 6.87 -12.05
N ARG A 217 -5.29 5.82 -11.31
CA ARG A 217 -5.69 5.67 -9.89
C ARG A 217 -5.08 6.78 -9.04
N PHE A 218 -3.76 7.00 -9.14
CA PHE A 218 -3.05 8.03 -8.38
C PHE A 218 -3.53 9.46 -8.69
N ALA A 219 -3.80 9.76 -9.95
CA ALA A 219 -4.35 11.04 -10.40
C ALA A 219 -5.73 11.35 -9.77
N LYS A 220 -6.51 10.32 -9.43
CA LYS A 220 -7.86 10.44 -8.85
C LYS A 220 -7.88 10.36 -7.32
N LYS A 221 -6.78 9.98 -6.65
CA LYS A 221 -6.72 9.89 -5.18
C LYS A 221 -6.94 11.27 -4.56
N ARG A 222 -7.80 11.35 -3.55
CA ARG A 222 -8.13 12.60 -2.87
C ARG A 222 -7.29 12.77 -1.60
N VAL A 223 -6.34 13.70 -1.64
CA VAL A 223 -5.46 14.06 -0.51
C VAL A 223 -6.24 14.44 0.75
N LYS A 224 -7.40 15.09 0.58
CA LYS A 224 -8.25 15.55 1.69
C LYS A 224 -8.77 14.43 2.59
N ILE A 225 -8.80 13.19 2.09
CA ILE A 225 -9.38 12.03 2.79
C ILE A 225 -8.32 11.27 3.59
N SER A 226 -7.09 11.18 3.10
CA SER A 226 -6.00 10.54 3.84
C SER A 226 -4.64 11.14 3.50
N LYS A 227 -3.86 11.44 4.55
CA LYS A 227 -2.53 12.06 4.43
C LYS A 227 -1.53 11.20 3.67
N ILE A 228 -1.72 9.89 3.60
CA ILE A 228 -0.87 9.00 2.80
C ILE A 228 -0.86 9.40 1.32
N TRP A 229 -1.97 9.93 0.82
CA TRP A 229 -2.11 10.36 -0.57
C TRP A 229 -1.55 11.74 -0.83
N LYS A 230 -0.94 12.44 0.15
CA LYS A 230 -0.42 13.81 -0.01
C LYS A 230 0.49 13.98 -1.24
N ASN A 231 1.22 12.94 -1.62
CA ASN A 231 2.13 12.96 -2.76
C ASN A 231 1.58 12.27 -4.01
N CYS A 232 0.28 11.92 -4.06
CA CYS A 232 -0.26 11.06 -5.13
C CYS A 232 -0.10 11.67 -6.53
N HIS A 233 -0.31 12.98 -6.68
CA HIS A 233 -0.08 13.68 -7.95
C HIS A 233 1.40 13.65 -8.37
N ARG A 234 2.33 13.80 -7.42
CA ARG A 234 3.77 13.73 -7.72
C ARG A 234 4.20 12.33 -8.13
N VAL A 235 3.62 11.30 -7.50
CA VAL A 235 3.82 9.90 -7.91
C VAL A 235 3.25 9.67 -9.31
N ALA A 236 2.05 10.17 -9.60
CA ALA A 236 1.44 10.06 -10.92
C ALA A 236 2.34 10.71 -11.99
N VAL A 237 2.80 11.94 -11.77
CA VAL A 237 3.72 12.65 -12.67
C VAL A 237 5.00 11.86 -12.90
N LEU A 238 5.64 11.36 -11.83
CA LEU A 238 6.87 10.56 -11.93
C LEU A 238 6.65 9.30 -12.79
N ALA A 239 5.58 8.55 -12.52
CA ALA A 239 5.25 7.34 -13.27
C ALA A 239 4.94 7.66 -14.73
N THR A 240 4.16 8.71 -15.01
CA THR A 240 3.84 9.14 -16.38
C THR A 240 5.09 9.53 -17.16
N GLN A 241 5.98 10.34 -16.57
CA GLN A 241 7.25 10.71 -17.21
C GLN A 241 8.09 9.46 -17.54
N MET A 242 8.14 8.50 -16.62
CA MET A 242 8.87 7.24 -16.83
C MET A 242 8.30 6.45 -18.01
N TYR A 243 6.99 6.21 -18.04
CA TYR A 243 6.36 5.41 -19.10
C TYR A 243 6.38 6.11 -20.45
N ILE A 244 6.16 7.43 -20.52
CA ILE A 244 6.30 8.18 -21.78
C ILE A 244 7.74 8.03 -22.29
N SER A 245 8.74 8.26 -21.43
CA SER A 245 10.16 8.12 -21.82
C SER A 245 10.47 6.73 -22.35
N GLN A 246 9.95 5.68 -21.72
CA GLN A 246 10.15 4.30 -22.20
C GLN A 246 9.44 4.02 -23.52
N ALA A 247 8.21 4.51 -23.69
CA ALA A 247 7.40 4.29 -24.88
C ALA A 247 7.95 5.02 -26.11
N VAL A 248 8.47 6.25 -25.96
CA VAL A 248 9.03 7.00 -27.10
C VAL A 248 10.43 6.53 -27.53
N VAL A 249 11.17 5.88 -26.63
CA VAL A 249 12.50 5.29 -26.93
C VAL A 249 12.36 3.93 -27.63
N LYS A 250 11.28 3.20 -27.32
CA LYS A 250 11.00 1.87 -27.86
C LYS A 250 9.68 1.88 -28.62
N TYR A 251 9.47 2.88 -29.46
CA TYR A 251 8.17 3.08 -30.08
C TYR A 251 7.86 1.93 -31.05
N THR A 252 6.62 1.45 -30.97
CA THR A 252 5.98 0.57 -31.93
C THR A 252 4.55 1.05 -32.15
N ASP A 253 3.94 0.73 -33.28
CA ASP A 253 2.58 1.19 -33.57
C ASP A 253 1.54 0.66 -32.56
N ASP A 254 1.79 -0.49 -31.95
CA ASP A 254 0.96 -1.05 -30.86
C ASP A 254 0.93 -0.15 -29.62
N LEU A 255 1.99 0.64 -29.38
CA LEU A 255 2.08 1.54 -28.23
C LEU A 255 1.37 2.88 -28.46
N LYS A 256 0.92 3.18 -29.69
CA LYS A 256 0.38 4.49 -30.06
C LYS A 256 -0.77 4.96 -29.17
N GLU A 257 -1.78 4.12 -28.96
CA GLU A 257 -2.97 4.50 -28.16
C GLU A 257 -2.67 4.60 -26.66
N VAL A 258 -1.76 3.77 -26.18
CA VAL A 258 -1.33 3.81 -24.78
C VAL A 258 -0.46 5.03 -24.50
N LEU A 259 0.48 5.35 -25.40
CA LEU A 259 1.30 6.55 -25.34
C LEU A 259 0.44 7.82 -25.38
N LYS A 260 -0.53 7.89 -26.30
CA LYS A 260 -1.54 8.97 -26.32
C LYS A 260 -2.21 9.14 -24.96
N SER A 261 -2.70 8.05 -24.39
CA SER A 261 -3.37 8.06 -23.08
C SER A 261 -2.45 8.55 -21.96
N TYR A 262 -1.18 8.17 -21.95
CA TYR A 262 -0.21 8.68 -20.98
C TYR A 262 0.01 10.18 -21.11
N ILE A 263 0.18 10.69 -22.34
CA ILE A 263 0.38 12.12 -22.60
C ILE A 263 -0.86 12.92 -22.16
N GLU A 264 -2.06 12.45 -22.49
CA GLU A 264 -3.31 13.09 -22.07
C GLU A 264 -3.42 13.17 -20.54
N VAL A 265 -3.12 12.08 -19.84
CA VAL A 265 -3.10 12.09 -18.37
C VAL A 265 -2.02 13.03 -17.85
N TYR A 266 -0.84 13.08 -18.49
CA TYR A 266 0.24 13.98 -18.08
C TYR A 266 -0.19 15.44 -18.15
N ILE A 267 -0.79 15.85 -19.27
CA ILE A 267 -1.32 17.19 -19.47
C ILE A 267 -2.36 17.51 -18.39
N SER A 268 -3.27 16.58 -18.10
CA SER A 268 -4.30 16.77 -17.07
C SER A 268 -3.74 16.98 -15.65
N LEU A 269 -2.56 16.40 -15.37
CA LEU A 269 -1.87 16.53 -14.08
C LEU A 269 -1.13 17.86 -13.95
N CYS A 270 -0.80 18.52 -15.06
CA CYS A 270 0.00 19.74 -15.09
C CYS A 270 -0.90 20.99 -15.15
N ASN A 271 -1.68 21.21 -14.09
CA ASN A 271 -2.71 22.25 -14.02
C ASN A 271 -2.34 23.49 -13.18
N THR A 272 -1.09 23.61 -12.74
CA THR A 272 -0.58 24.79 -12.01
C THR A 272 0.67 25.33 -12.69
N GLU A 273 0.95 26.63 -12.53
CA GLU A 273 2.09 27.30 -13.20
C GLU A 273 3.44 26.61 -12.93
N ASN A 274 3.69 26.17 -11.69
CA ASN A 274 4.91 25.44 -11.34
C ASN A 274 4.99 24.07 -12.05
N LEU A 275 3.86 23.36 -12.15
CA LEU A 275 3.81 22.07 -12.84
C LEU A 275 3.93 22.23 -14.37
N LEU A 276 3.53 23.37 -14.94
CA LEU A 276 3.72 23.69 -16.37
C LEU A 276 5.19 23.93 -16.73
N GLN A 277 5.97 24.53 -15.83
CA GLN A 277 7.42 24.68 -16.03
C GLN A 277 8.16 23.33 -15.97
N ASP A 278 7.81 22.48 -15.00
CA ASP A 278 8.30 21.10 -14.91
C ASP A 278 7.89 20.27 -16.13
N PHE A 279 6.68 20.48 -16.63
CA PHE A 279 6.16 19.85 -17.84
C PHE A 279 6.99 20.22 -19.07
N THR A 280 7.35 21.49 -19.26
CA THR A 280 8.16 21.96 -20.39
C THR A 280 9.58 21.36 -20.34
N THR A 281 10.19 21.34 -19.16
CA THR A 281 11.52 20.70 -18.97
C THR A 281 11.46 19.20 -19.27
N SER A 282 10.37 18.55 -18.86
CA SER A 282 10.15 17.13 -19.12
C SER A 282 9.91 16.83 -20.59
N ILE A 283 9.11 17.65 -21.29
CA ILE A 283 8.92 17.55 -22.74
C ILE A 283 10.26 17.62 -23.43
N ARG A 284 11.10 18.62 -23.13
CA ARG A 284 12.41 18.76 -23.77
C ARG A 284 13.27 17.51 -23.57
N ARG A 285 13.31 16.96 -22.35
CA ARG A 285 14.06 15.74 -22.05
C ARG A 285 13.51 14.52 -22.80
N ILE A 286 12.20 14.37 -22.87
CA ILE A 286 11.52 13.27 -23.57
C ILE A 286 11.77 13.38 -25.07
N SER A 287 11.64 14.57 -25.65
CA SER A 287 11.89 14.81 -27.08
C SER A 287 13.33 14.51 -27.48
N ASN A 288 14.31 14.80 -26.62
CA ASN A 288 15.71 14.45 -26.87
C ASN A 288 15.99 12.94 -26.83
N LEU A 289 15.10 12.14 -26.25
CA LEU A 289 15.24 10.69 -26.13
C LEU A 289 14.43 9.93 -27.18
N ALA A 290 13.41 10.55 -27.76
CA ALA A 290 12.47 9.92 -28.66
C ALA A 290 13.10 9.59 -30.03
N ASP A 291 12.71 8.46 -30.61
CA ASP A 291 12.92 8.25 -32.04
C ASP A 291 11.96 9.12 -32.87
N ALA A 292 12.19 9.21 -34.18
CA ALA A 292 11.40 10.08 -35.05
C ALA A 292 9.89 9.75 -35.06
N ALA A 293 9.53 8.46 -34.95
CA ALA A 293 8.15 8.00 -34.99
C ALA A 293 7.40 8.29 -33.67
N GLY A 294 8.04 7.98 -32.54
CA GLY A 294 7.54 8.31 -31.21
C GLY A 294 7.46 9.82 -30.98
N LEU A 295 8.42 10.59 -31.49
CA LEU A 295 8.40 12.05 -31.43
C LEU A 295 7.21 12.62 -32.21
N TYR A 296 6.91 12.08 -33.40
CA TYR A 296 5.76 12.52 -34.19
C TYR A 296 4.44 12.33 -33.43
N VAL A 297 4.21 11.14 -32.86
CA VAL A 297 3.00 10.88 -32.05
C VAL A 297 2.95 11.79 -30.82
N PHE A 298 4.08 11.96 -30.14
CA PHE A 298 4.17 12.81 -28.96
C PHE A 298 3.81 14.27 -29.27
N CYS A 299 4.38 14.83 -30.34
CA CYS A 299 4.09 16.18 -30.81
C CYS A 299 2.64 16.36 -31.27
N ASP A 300 2.08 15.40 -32.04
CA ASP A 300 0.69 15.45 -32.53
C ASP A 300 -0.31 15.53 -31.37
N VAL A 301 -0.10 14.76 -30.30
CA VAL A 301 -0.98 14.78 -29.12
C VAL A 301 -0.85 16.09 -28.36
N ILE A 302 0.38 16.58 -28.16
CA ILE A 302 0.63 17.83 -27.46
C ILE A 302 0.00 19.00 -28.23
N GLU A 303 0.17 19.06 -29.53
CA GLU A 303 -0.42 20.10 -30.37
C GLU A 303 -1.94 20.11 -30.25
N LYS A 304 -2.59 18.95 -30.41
CA LYS A 304 -4.05 18.81 -30.35
C LYS A 304 -4.65 19.10 -28.97
N LYS A 305 -3.97 18.69 -27.89
CA LYS A 305 -4.55 18.69 -26.52
C LYS A 305 -4.04 19.82 -25.63
N ALA A 306 -2.81 20.28 -25.86
CA ALA A 306 -2.15 21.29 -25.05
C ALA A 306 -1.66 22.50 -25.85
N GLY A 307 -1.81 22.53 -27.18
CA GLY A 307 -1.35 23.64 -28.02
C GLY A 307 -1.91 25.01 -27.59
N THR A 308 -3.16 25.07 -27.13
CA THR A 308 -3.76 26.29 -26.59
C THR A 308 -3.24 26.67 -25.20
N ILE A 309 -2.95 25.68 -24.35
CA ILE A 309 -2.43 25.86 -22.98
C ILE A 309 -0.94 26.25 -23.00
N LEU A 310 -0.19 25.76 -23.98
CA LEU A 310 1.27 25.95 -24.11
C LEU A 310 1.66 27.15 -24.97
N LYS A 311 0.77 27.66 -25.84
CA LYS A 311 0.98 28.85 -26.68
C LYS A 311 1.62 30.04 -25.94
N PRO A 312 1.18 30.40 -24.71
CA PRO A 312 1.79 31.50 -23.95
C PRO A 312 3.26 31.27 -23.58
N PHE A 313 3.73 30.02 -23.50
CA PHE A 313 5.09 29.66 -23.10
C PHE A 313 6.03 29.50 -24.30
N CYS A 314 5.52 29.06 -25.45
CA CYS A 314 6.27 29.09 -26.71
C CYS A 314 6.63 30.53 -27.10
N ASN A 315 5.72 31.49 -26.91
CA ASN A 315 5.96 32.89 -27.25
C ASN A 315 6.93 33.61 -26.29
N ARG A 316 7.05 33.18 -25.02
CA ARG A 316 8.03 33.75 -24.08
C ARG A 316 9.47 33.34 -24.38
N ASN A 317 9.69 32.13 -24.88
CA ASN A 317 11.04 31.67 -25.25
C ASN A 317 11.54 32.32 -26.55
N VAL A 318 10.65 32.74 -27.45
CA VAL A 318 11.03 33.52 -28.65
C VAL A 318 11.47 34.93 -28.26
N HIS A 319 10.81 35.59 -27.30
CA HIS A 319 11.26 36.92 -26.85
C HIS A 319 12.58 36.93 -26.07
N GLN A 320 13.00 35.82 -25.46
CA GLN A 320 14.33 35.71 -24.83
C GLN A 320 15.47 35.37 -25.80
N SER A 321 15.15 34.89 -27.00
CA SER A 321 16.16 34.59 -28.04
C SER A 321 16.38 35.72 -29.04
N PHE A 322 15.64 36.83 -28.92
CA PHE A 322 15.82 38.06 -29.71
C PHE A 322 16.41 39.25 -28.91
N ASN A 323 16.83 39.03 -27.66
CA ASN A 323 17.39 40.07 -26.79
C ASN A 323 18.77 39.71 -26.19
N ASN A 324 19.53 38.82 -26.83
CA ASN A 324 20.97 38.65 -26.57
C ASN A 324 21.75 38.69 -27.89
#